data_AF-A0A9P8N5C0-F1
#
_entry.id   AF-A0A9P8N5C0-F1
#
_cell.length_a   1.000
_cell.length_b   1.000
_cell.length_c   1.000
_cell.angle_alpha   90.00
_cell.angle_beta   90.00
_cell.angle_gamma   90.00
#
_symmetry.space_group_name_H-M   'P 1'
#
loop_
_entity.id
_entity.type
_entity.pdbx_description
1 polymer ?
#
loop_
_entity_poly.entity_id
_entity_poly.type
_entity_poly.pdbx_seq_one_letter_code
_entity_poly.pdbx_strand_id
1 'polypeptide(L)'
;MAAKVQIPGLNSGLTDADMEWSRQLYNGLPSDEAQPEVEHLLQQLAEIFVRNNAHKVFGVHLVHGHLQIPEKKVLFGDRTGPRCRWTKPTKMDTLNLDTLRGHTFILTDKGFHPYEYHSGKHPELAQIEDNFVSELADFLRTNQLSRIIALEVLDSPLPDTMMELVLGGCGTMMMEPERLRGCRPFRQTGWAFVEENGEPRVCKDGKQHHVTGPNGHIIIVEPPKNNEIETCSDALHFLREHGLLN
;
A
#
# COMPACT_ATOMS: atom_id res chain seq x y z
N MET A 1 17.55 -28.06 -4.67
CA MET A 1 16.52 -26.99 -4.62
C MET A 1 17.21 -25.74 -4.11
N ALA A 2 16.95 -24.58 -4.73
CA ALA A 2 17.44 -23.31 -4.19
C ALA A 2 16.68 -22.98 -2.89
N ALA A 3 17.31 -22.26 -1.96
CA ALA A 3 16.60 -21.80 -0.77
C ALA A 3 15.65 -20.65 -1.15
N LYS A 4 14.37 -20.76 -0.75
CA LYS A 4 13.38 -19.70 -0.99
C LYS A 4 13.79 -18.42 -0.28
N VAL A 5 13.83 -17.30 -0.99
CA VAL A 5 14.24 -15.98 -0.46
C VAL A 5 13.39 -15.65 0.76
N GLN A 6 14.03 -15.32 1.87
CA GLN A 6 13.34 -14.92 3.11
C GLN A 6 13.09 -13.41 3.08
N ILE A 7 11.85 -13.00 3.33
CA ILE A 7 11.36 -11.63 3.35
C ILE A 7 10.66 -11.40 4.71
N PRO A 8 11.18 -10.51 5.58
CA PRO A 8 10.60 -10.24 6.88
C PRO A 8 9.14 -9.77 6.77
N GLY A 9 8.24 -10.36 7.56
CA GLY A 9 6.82 -10.01 7.54
C GLY A 9 6.02 -10.55 6.34
N LEU A 10 6.65 -11.28 5.42
CA LEU A 10 5.97 -11.97 4.32
C LEU A 10 5.99 -13.49 4.51
N ASN A 11 7.17 -14.10 4.49
CA ASN A 11 7.39 -15.55 4.64
C ASN A 11 8.40 -15.91 5.75
N SER A 12 8.94 -14.91 6.45
CA SER A 12 9.74 -15.05 7.66
C SER A 12 9.21 -14.10 8.74
N GLY A 13 9.44 -14.44 10.01
CA GLY A 13 9.00 -13.63 11.14
C GLY A 13 9.68 -12.25 11.17
N LEU A 14 9.03 -11.28 11.81
CA LEU A 14 9.57 -9.94 12.03
C LEU A 14 10.40 -9.87 13.31
N THR A 15 11.42 -9.03 13.31
CA THR A 15 12.19 -8.62 14.49
C THR A 15 12.06 -7.13 14.75
N ASP A 16 12.41 -6.68 15.96
CA ASP A 16 12.48 -5.25 16.29
C ASP A 16 13.42 -4.47 15.35
N ALA A 17 14.48 -5.12 14.85
CA ALA A 17 15.40 -4.53 13.89
C ALA A 17 14.75 -4.31 12.51
N ASP A 18 13.87 -5.21 12.08
CA ASP A 18 13.12 -5.05 10.84
C ASP A 18 12.14 -3.87 10.94
N MET A 19 11.51 -3.71 12.12
CA MET A 19 10.56 -2.63 12.42
C MET A 19 11.25 -1.26 12.47
N GLU A 20 12.41 -1.16 13.13
CA GLU A 20 13.18 0.09 13.16
C GLU A 20 13.78 0.43 11.79
N TRP A 21 14.21 -0.57 11.01
CA TRP A 21 14.65 -0.32 9.63
C TRP A 21 13.49 0.09 8.72
N SER A 22 12.31 -0.51 8.89
CA SER A 22 11.07 -0.12 8.20
C SER A 22 10.73 1.36 8.42
N ARG A 23 10.82 1.85 9.67
CA ARG A 23 10.69 3.28 10.01
C ARG A 23 11.71 4.15 9.27
N GLN A 24 12.98 3.75 9.22
CA GLN A 24 14.05 4.49 8.56
C GLN A 24 13.87 4.53 7.04
N LEU A 25 13.41 3.42 6.43
CA LEU A 25 13.06 3.35 5.02
C LEU A 25 11.90 4.32 4.72
N TYR A 26 10.81 4.24 5.48
CA TYR A 26 9.62 5.10 5.29
C TYR A 26 9.97 6.59 5.34
N ASN A 27 10.74 7.01 6.34
CA ASN A 27 11.11 8.41 6.53
C ASN A 27 12.04 8.96 5.42
N GLY A 28 12.64 8.08 4.61
CA GLY A 28 13.45 8.41 3.44
C GLY A 28 12.77 8.16 2.09
N LEU A 29 11.45 7.91 2.07
CA LEU A 29 10.69 7.75 0.83
C LEU A 29 10.39 9.12 0.18
N PRO A 30 10.30 9.19 -1.16
CA PRO A 30 9.89 10.39 -1.86
C PRO A 30 8.39 10.66 -1.67
N SER A 31 7.97 11.88 -2.01
CA SER A 31 6.56 12.15 -2.35
C SER A 31 6.20 11.44 -3.66
N ASP A 32 4.95 11.01 -3.78
CA ASP A 32 4.34 10.50 -5.01
C ASP A 32 4.18 11.60 -6.08
N GLU A 33 4.02 12.87 -5.69
CA GLU A 33 3.84 14.01 -6.60
C GLU A 33 4.99 14.13 -7.61
N ALA A 34 6.22 13.89 -7.18
CA ALA A 34 7.43 14.10 -7.98
C ALA A 34 7.93 12.84 -8.74
N GLN A 35 7.21 11.72 -8.68
CA GLN A 35 7.65 10.45 -9.30
C GLN A 35 7.36 10.35 -10.80
N PRO A 36 8.16 9.61 -11.58
CA PRO A 36 7.91 9.40 -13.00
C PRO A 36 6.65 8.55 -13.27
N GLU A 37 6.09 8.67 -14.46
CA GLU A 37 5.03 7.77 -14.96
C GLU A 37 5.57 6.34 -15.16
N VAL A 38 4.78 5.33 -14.79
CA VAL A 38 5.14 3.90 -14.78
C VAL A 38 4.22 3.05 -15.64
N GLU A 39 3.18 3.66 -16.21
CA GLU A 39 2.09 3.05 -16.97
C GLU A 39 2.61 2.20 -18.14
N HIS A 40 3.68 2.64 -18.79
CA HIS A 40 4.36 1.96 -19.89
C HIS A 40 5.04 0.63 -19.49
N LEU A 41 5.19 0.35 -18.19
CA LEU A 41 5.85 -0.85 -17.64
C LEU A 41 4.85 -1.84 -17.04
N LEU A 42 3.61 -1.41 -16.76
CA LEU A 42 2.62 -2.21 -16.06
C LEU A 42 2.24 -3.50 -16.81
N GLN A 43 2.31 -3.51 -18.15
CA GLN A 43 2.05 -4.72 -18.94
C GLN A 43 3.15 -5.77 -18.75
N GLN A 44 4.43 -5.36 -18.69
CA GLN A 44 5.55 -6.27 -18.43
C GLN A 44 5.50 -6.80 -16.99
N LEU A 45 5.05 -5.97 -16.03
CA LEU A 45 4.77 -6.43 -14.67
C LEU A 45 3.61 -7.43 -14.63
N ALA A 46 2.54 -7.21 -15.39
CA ALA A 46 1.43 -8.17 -15.49
C ALA A 46 1.91 -9.54 -16.00
N GLU A 47 2.77 -9.58 -17.02
CA GLU A 47 3.38 -10.82 -17.54
C GLU A 47 4.16 -11.58 -16.46
N ILE A 48 5.01 -10.88 -15.68
CA ILE A 48 5.76 -11.47 -14.55
C ILE A 48 4.79 -12.03 -13.50
N PHE A 49 3.78 -11.26 -13.09
CA PHE A 49 2.85 -11.63 -12.02
C PHE A 49 1.89 -12.76 -12.42
N VAL A 50 1.47 -12.83 -13.68
CA VAL A 50 0.60 -13.90 -14.19
C VAL A 50 1.40 -15.17 -14.41
N ARG A 51 2.56 -15.11 -15.08
CA ARG A 51 3.43 -16.29 -15.30
C ARG A 51 3.83 -17.00 -14.01
N ASN A 52 4.05 -16.24 -12.94
CA ASN A 52 4.43 -16.78 -11.62
C ASN A 52 3.23 -17.06 -10.69
N ASN A 53 1.98 -16.95 -11.19
CA ASN A 53 0.73 -17.08 -10.43
C ASN A 53 0.63 -16.16 -9.18
N ALA A 54 1.42 -15.08 -9.16
CA ALA A 54 1.51 -14.10 -8.08
C ALA A 54 0.36 -13.08 -8.08
N HIS A 55 -0.25 -12.82 -9.25
CA HIS A 55 -1.31 -11.82 -9.46
C HIS A 55 -2.55 -11.97 -8.55
N LYS A 56 -2.81 -13.17 -8.01
CA LYS A 56 -3.92 -13.45 -7.08
C LYS A 56 -3.64 -13.00 -5.64
N VAL A 57 -2.38 -12.70 -5.33
CA VAL A 57 -1.86 -12.44 -3.98
C VAL A 57 -1.17 -11.09 -3.88
N PHE A 58 -0.55 -10.64 -4.98
CA PHE A 58 0.27 -9.44 -5.02
C PHE A 58 -0.12 -8.48 -6.15
N GLY A 59 0.03 -7.20 -5.86
CA GLY A 59 0.06 -6.11 -6.83
C GLY A 59 1.36 -5.33 -6.73
N VAL A 60 1.38 -4.14 -7.32
CA VAL A 60 2.47 -3.17 -7.19
C VAL A 60 1.95 -1.82 -6.75
N HIS A 61 2.77 -1.10 -5.97
CA HIS A 61 2.44 0.21 -5.44
C HIS A 61 3.59 1.20 -5.67
N LEU A 62 3.31 2.50 -5.77
CA LEU A 62 4.33 3.53 -5.79
C LEU A 62 4.97 3.63 -4.40
N VAL A 63 6.30 3.64 -4.35
CA VAL A 63 7.07 3.82 -3.13
C VAL A 63 6.97 5.28 -2.71
N HIS A 64 6.21 5.59 -1.66
CA HIS A 64 6.09 6.96 -1.17
C HIS A 64 5.76 7.04 0.33
N GLY A 65 5.95 8.22 0.91
CA GLY A 65 5.59 8.51 2.29
C GLY A 65 4.96 9.90 2.45
N HIS A 66 4.02 10.04 3.39
CA HIS A 66 3.23 11.26 3.58
C HIS A 66 3.55 12.04 4.87
N LEU A 67 4.32 11.43 5.77
CA LEU A 67 4.67 11.99 7.08
C LEU A 67 6.02 11.44 7.58
N GLN A 68 6.50 11.96 8.70
CA GLN A 68 7.67 11.41 9.40
C GLN A 68 7.21 10.55 10.58
N ILE A 69 7.63 9.28 10.60
CA ILE A 69 7.34 8.34 11.68
C ILE A 69 8.34 8.56 12.83
N PRO A 70 7.85 8.88 14.05
CA PRO A 70 8.71 9.01 15.23
C PRO A 70 9.42 7.70 15.61
N GLU A 71 10.51 7.79 16.37
CA GLU A 71 11.20 6.62 16.93
C GLU A 71 10.24 5.67 17.67
N LYS A 72 10.56 4.37 17.64
CA LYS A 72 9.77 3.29 18.28
C LYS A 72 8.34 3.18 17.76
N LYS A 73 8.07 3.72 16.56
CA LYS A 73 6.82 3.54 15.82
C LYS A 73 7.07 3.03 14.41
N VAL A 74 6.08 2.36 13.86
CA VAL A 74 5.99 1.97 12.44
C VAL A 74 4.67 2.46 11.85
N LEU A 75 4.56 2.46 10.53
CA LEU A 75 3.29 2.68 9.87
C LEU A 75 2.46 1.40 9.95
N PHE A 76 1.30 1.49 10.61
CA PHE A 76 0.42 0.35 10.82
C PHE A 76 -0.99 0.67 10.33
N GLY A 77 -1.48 -0.13 9.38
CA GLY A 77 -2.83 -0.10 8.85
C GLY A 77 -3.73 -1.12 9.53
N ASP A 78 -4.89 -0.66 10.01
CA ASP A 78 -5.93 -1.53 10.55
C ASP A 78 -7.27 -1.34 9.82
N ARG A 79 -8.05 -2.42 9.76
CA ARG A 79 -9.39 -2.44 9.14
C ARG A 79 -10.43 -2.04 10.20
N THR A 80 -10.46 -0.75 10.51
CA THR A 80 -11.38 -0.18 11.49
C THR A 80 -12.78 0.03 10.89
N GLY A 81 -13.82 -0.40 11.60
CA GLY A 81 -15.19 -0.06 11.23
C GLY A 81 -15.48 1.42 11.48
N PRO A 82 -16.32 2.09 10.65
CA PRO A 82 -17.02 1.61 9.46
C PRO A 82 -16.18 1.76 8.16
N ARG A 83 -16.03 0.65 7.41
CA ARG A 83 -15.43 0.55 6.05
C ARG A 83 -14.38 1.62 5.74
N CYS A 84 -13.32 1.68 6.54
CA CYS A 84 -12.13 2.43 6.24
C CYS A 84 -10.89 1.58 6.59
N ARG A 85 -9.78 1.85 5.91
CA ARG A 85 -8.45 1.45 6.41
C ARG A 85 -7.85 2.68 7.07
N TRP A 86 -7.47 2.56 8.34
CA TRP A 86 -6.80 3.63 9.06
C TRP A 86 -5.33 3.25 9.28
N THR A 87 -4.44 3.97 8.62
CA THR A 87 -3.00 3.70 8.59
C THR A 87 -2.25 4.82 9.32
N LYS A 88 -1.65 4.51 10.47
CA LYS A 88 -1.04 5.52 11.37
C LYS A 88 0.27 5.07 12.05
N PRO A 89 1.12 6.01 12.48
CA PRO A 89 2.27 5.75 13.37
C PRO A 89 1.87 5.11 14.70
N THR A 90 2.02 3.79 14.77
CA THR A 90 1.67 2.96 15.92
C THR A 90 2.93 2.49 16.63
N LYS A 91 2.91 2.43 17.97
CA LYS A 91 4.10 2.05 18.74
C LYS A 91 4.42 0.57 18.55
N MET A 92 5.70 0.26 18.35
CA MET A 92 6.17 -1.11 18.17
C MET A 92 5.81 -1.99 19.37
N ASP A 93 5.93 -1.46 20.60
CA ASP A 93 5.62 -2.16 21.86
C ASP A 93 4.12 -2.50 22.06
N THR A 94 3.24 -1.97 21.20
CA THR A 94 1.79 -2.28 21.20
C THR A 94 1.38 -3.29 20.12
N LEU A 95 2.31 -3.71 19.25
CA LEU A 95 2.04 -4.63 18.14
C LEU A 95 2.50 -6.04 18.48
N ASN A 96 1.66 -7.04 18.18
CA ASN A 96 2.05 -8.44 18.30
C ASN A 96 2.69 -8.92 16.99
N LEU A 97 4.01 -9.11 17.00
CA LEU A 97 4.81 -9.55 15.85
C LEU A 97 4.34 -10.87 15.23
N ASP A 98 3.77 -11.80 16.02
CA ASP A 98 3.22 -13.09 15.53
C ASP A 98 1.97 -12.93 14.66
N THR A 99 1.36 -11.74 14.67
CA THR A 99 0.13 -11.40 13.93
C THR A 99 0.30 -10.21 12.99
N LEU A 100 1.53 -9.70 12.89
CA LEU A 100 1.88 -8.53 12.09
C LEU A 100 2.48 -8.98 10.77
N ARG A 101 1.86 -8.57 9.66
CA ARG A 101 2.36 -8.85 8.30
C ARG A 101 2.77 -7.55 7.62
N GLY A 102 3.80 -7.61 6.78
CA GLY A 102 4.08 -6.52 5.85
C GLY A 102 2.95 -6.40 4.82
N HIS A 103 2.56 -5.18 4.49
CA HIS A 103 1.58 -4.89 3.43
C HIS A 103 2.27 -4.44 2.16
N THR A 104 3.15 -3.43 2.25
CA THR A 104 3.93 -2.90 1.12
C THR A 104 5.43 -3.05 1.39
N PHE A 105 6.17 -3.49 0.37
CA PHE A 105 7.59 -3.87 0.47
C PHE A 105 8.43 -3.14 -0.59
N ILE A 106 9.43 -2.39 -0.14
CA ILE A 106 10.41 -1.73 -1.01
C ILE A 106 11.58 -2.66 -1.32
N LEU A 107 12.11 -2.62 -2.54
CA LEU A 107 13.31 -3.36 -2.92
C LEU A 107 14.59 -2.60 -2.52
N THR A 108 15.39 -3.22 -1.67
CA THR A 108 16.69 -2.71 -1.22
C THR A 108 17.86 -3.55 -1.74
N ASP A 109 19.08 -3.16 -1.39
CA ASP A 109 20.31 -3.94 -1.58
C ASP A 109 20.25 -5.30 -0.87
N LYS A 110 19.54 -5.41 0.26
CA LYS A 110 19.36 -6.67 1.00
C LYS A 110 18.08 -7.43 0.64
N GLY A 111 17.35 -7.01 -0.40
CA GLY A 111 16.09 -7.61 -0.85
C GLY A 111 14.86 -6.78 -0.48
N PHE A 112 13.67 -7.40 -0.57
CA PHE A 112 12.41 -6.75 -0.22
C PHE A 112 12.27 -6.58 1.29
N HIS A 113 11.90 -5.38 1.73
CA HIS A 113 11.68 -5.05 3.14
C HIS A 113 10.37 -4.28 3.33
N PRO A 114 9.52 -4.62 4.32
CA PRO A 114 8.25 -3.94 4.54
C PRO A 114 8.44 -2.50 5.04
N TYR A 115 7.67 -1.55 4.50
CA TYR A 115 7.60 -0.16 5.02
C TYR A 115 6.22 0.22 5.59
N GLU A 116 5.21 -0.63 5.38
CA GLU A 116 3.90 -0.56 6.04
C GLU A 116 3.49 -1.96 6.50
N TYR A 117 2.82 -2.05 7.65
CA TYR A 117 2.36 -3.30 8.25
C TYR A 117 0.86 -3.30 8.48
N HIS A 118 0.18 -4.42 8.22
CA HIS A 118 -1.24 -4.58 8.54
C HIS A 118 -1.48 -5.68 9.56
N SER A 119 -2.64 -5.63 10.21
CA SER A 119 -3.21 -6.79 10.92
C SER A 119 -3.63 -7.90 9.93
N GLY A 120 -3.69 -9.14 10.41
CA GLY A 120 -4.36 -10.25 9.73
C GLY A 120 -3.44 -11.40 9.31
N LYS A 121 -3.98 -12.32 8.50
CA LYS A 121 -3.25 -13.53 8.07
C LYS A 121 -2.21 -13.21 7.00
N HIS A 122 -1.06 -13.87 7.08
CA HIS A 122 -0.12 -13.92 5.97
C HIS A 122 -0.80 -14.48 4.70
N PRO A 123 -0.43 -13.99 3.51
CA PRO A 123 -0.95 -14.52 2.26
C PRO A 123 -0.56 -15.99 2.04
N GLU A 124 -1.36 -16.72 1.27
CA GLU A 124 -1.04 -18.10 0.86
C GLU A 124 -0.02 -18.08 -0.29
N LEU A 125 1.24 -18.37 0.03
CA LEU A 125 2.35 -18.35 -0.94
C LEU A 125 2.62 -19.71 -1.61
N ALA A 126 1.82 -20.74 -1.31
CA ALA A 126 2.04 -22.10 -1.76
C ALA A 126 1.84 -22.29 -3.28
N GLN A 127 1.07 -21.40 -3.91
CA GLN A 127 0.74 -21.44 -5.33
C GLN A 127 1.63 -20.51 -6.18
N ILE A 128 2.62 -19.83 -5.57
CA ILE A 128 3.47 -18.84 -6.23
C ILE A 128 4.83 -19.46 -6.52
N GLU A 129 5.25 -19.35 -7.77
CA GLU A 129 6.51 -19.91 -8.27
C GLU A 129 7.74 -19.36 -7.51
N ASP A 130 8.70 -20.24 -7.21
CA ASP A 130 9.84 -19.92 -6.33
C ASP A 130 10.77 -18.83 -6.90
N ASN A 131 10.80 -18.66 -8.22
CA ASN A 131 11.60 -17.64 -8.91
C ASN A 131 10.95 -16.24 -8.93
N PHE A 132 9.67 -16.09 -8.57
CA PHE A 132 8.93 -14.81 -8.65
C PHE A 132 9.69 -13.64 -8.02
N VAL A 133 10.18 -13.83 -6.80
CA VAL A 133 10.86 -12.78 -6.02
C VAL A 133 12.15 -12.31 -6.71
N SER A 134 12.95 -13.24 -7.23
CA SER A 134 14.17 -12.92 -7.98
C SER A 134 13.86 -12.23 -9.31
N GLU A 135 12.88 -12.75 -10.06
CA GLU A 135 12.49 -12.22 -11.36
C GLU A 135 11.96 -10.79 -11.25
N LEU A 136 11.08 -10.52 -10.28
CA LEU A 136 10.60 -9.18 -9.98
C LEU A 136 11.75 -8.27 -9.54
N ALA A 137 12.63 -8.73 -8.64
CA ALA A 137 13.74 -7.92 -8.16
C ALA A 137 14.70 -7.51 -9.28
N ASP A 138 14.98 -8.42 -10.22
CA ASP A 138 15.87 -8.16 -11.35
C ASP A 138 15.21 -7.28 -12.41
N PHE A 139 13.90 -7.43 -12.65
CA PHE A 139 13.13 -6.49 -13.46
C PHE A 139 13.16 -5.07 -12.86
N LEU A 140 12.89 -4.93 -11.56
CA LEU A 140 12.90 -3.64 -10.87
C LEU A 140 14.28 -2.98 -10.88
N ARG A 141 15.37 -3.74 -10.71
CA ARG A 141 16.75 -3.21 -10.79
C ARG A 141 17.11 -2.78 -12.21
N THR A 142 16.85 -3.63 -13.19
CA THR A 142 17.20 -3.39 -14.61
C THR A 142 16.51 -2.13 -15.14
N ASN A 143 15.27 -1.89 -14.74
CA ASN A 143 14.48 -0.71 -15.13
C ASN A 143 14.62 0.48 -14.15
N GLN A 144 15.53 0.42 -13.17
CA GLN A 144 15.77 1.48 -12.16
C GLN A 144 14.56 1.84 -11.28
N LEU A 145 13.63 0.89 -11.11
CA LEU A 145 12.36 1.04 -10.40
C LEU A 145 12.43 0.71 -8.91
N SER A 146 13.56 0.24 -8.37
CA SER A 146 13.64 -0.28 -6.98
C SER A 146 13.25 0.73 -5.89
N ARG A 147 13.25 2.04 -6.18
CA ARG A 147 12.80 3.13 -5.29
C ARG A 147 11.52 3.84 -5.77
N ILE A 148 10.85 3.28 -6.78
CA ILE A 148 9.63 3.79 -7.41
C ILE A 148 8.49 2.77 -7.24
N ILE A 149 8.77 1.48 -7.41
CA ILE A 149 7.79 0.39 -7.33
C ILE A 149 8.07 -0.50 -6.12
N ALA A 150 7.03 -0.71 -5.32
CA ALA A 150 6.92 -1.64 -4.22
C ALA A 150 6.11 -2.87 -4.63
N LEU A 151 6.34 -4.00 -3.95
CA LEU A 151 5.43 -5.14 -3.94
C LEU A 151 4.32 -4.89 -2.91
N GLU A 152 3.06 -5.10 -3.27
CA GLU A 152 1.90 -4.94 -2.37
C GLU A 152 1.19 -6.27 -2.15
N VAL A 153 0.89 -6.63 -0.90
CA VAL A 153 0.02 -7.76 -0.55
C VAL A 153 -1.44 -7.36 -0.72
N LEU A 154 -2.11 -7.95 -1.69
CA LEU A 154 -3.51 -7.69 -1.99
C LEU A 154 -4.43 -8.23 -0.89
N ASP A 155 -5.59 -7.59 -0.80
CA ASP A 155 -6.72 -8.10 -0.04
C ASP A 155 -7.49 -9.16 -0.83
N SER A 156 -8.12 -10.10 -0.12
CA SER A 156 -9.04 -11.08 -0.71
C SER A 156 -10.40 -11.03 0.02
N PRO A 157 -11.51 -10.72 -0.68
CA PRO A 157 -11.54 -10.20 -2.05
C PRO A 157 -10.88 -8.81 -2.13
N LEU A 158 -10.46 -8.41 -3.33
CA LEU A 158 -10.04 -7.03 -3.58
C LEU A 158 -11.18 -6.07 -3.19
N PRO A 159 -10.92 -5.05 -2.34
CA PRO A 159 -11.93 -4.04 -1.99
C PRO A 159 -12.45 -3.36 -3.26
N ASP A 160 -13.60 -2.70 -3.20
CA ASP A 160 -13.98 -1.76 -4.27
C ASP A 160 -12.95 -0.62 -4.37
N THR A 161 -13.08 0.26 -5.35
CA THR A 161 -12.14 1.39 -5.50
C THR A 161 -11.95 2.07 -4.15
N MET A 162 -10.70 2.27 -3.73
CA MET A 162 -10.37 3.01 -2.52
C MET A 162 -9.67 4.32 -2.87
N MET A 163 -9.96 5.33 -2.07
CA MET A 163 -9.39 6.67 -2.11
C MET A 163 -8.67 6.93 -0.79
N GLU A 164 -7.39 7.27 -0.84
CA GLU A 164 -6.57 7.57 0.33
C GLU A 164 -6.55 9.06 0.68
N LEU A 165 -7.00 9.40 1.89
CA LEU A 165 -6.92 10.74 2.45
C LEU A 165 -5.69 10.86 3.36
N VAL A 166 -4.80 11.79 3.04
CA VAL A 166 -3.65 12.14 3.89
C VAL A 166 -4.08 13.10 4.98
N LEU A 167 -4.15 12.63 6.23
CA LEU A 167 -4.57 13.41 7.40
C LEU A 167 -3.38 14.07 8.11
N GLY A 168 -2.44 14.60 7.31
CA GLY A 168 -1.19 15.19 7.78
C GLY A 168 -0.38 14.25 8.68
N GLY A 169 0.15 14.77 9.78
CA GLY A 169 0.94 13.99 10.75
C GLY A 169 0.18 12.91 11.52
N CYS A 170 -1.13 12.74 11.31
CA CYS A 170 -1.92 11.69 11.98
C CYS A 170 -1.80 10.32 11.30
N GLY A 171 -1.62 10.28 9.97
CA GLY A 171 -1.70 9.06 9.16
C GLY A 171 -2.53 9.24 7.89
N THR A 172 -2.92 8.15 7.26
CA THR A 172 -3.77 8.11 6.07
C THR A 172 -5.01 7.25 6.27
N MET A 173 -6.11 7.62 5.63
CA MET A 173 -7.39 6.90 5.72
C MET A 173 -7.90 6.54 4.32
N MET A 174 -8.03 5.25 4.01
CA MET A 174 -8.59 4.80 2.74
C MET A 174 -10.09 4.49 2.86
N MET A 175 -10.90 4.97 1.92
CA MET A 175 -12.37 4.78 1.88
C MET A 175 -12.91 4.63 0.45
N GLU A 176 -14.13 4.09 0.32
CA GLU A 176 -14.90 4.04 -0.94
C GLU A 176 -15.22 5.47 -1.46
N PRO A 177 -15.01 5.81 -2.75
CA PRO A 177 -15.27 7.13 -3.35
C PRO A 177 -16.64 7.71 -3.06
N GLU A 178 -17.66 6.85 -3.01
CA GLU A 178 -19.05 7.21 -2.79
C GLU A 178 -19.25 7.93 -1.45
N ARG A 179 -18.34 7.70 -0.48
CA ARG A 179 -18.30 8.31 0.85
C ARG A 179 -17.48 9.61 0.91
N LEU A 180 -16.68 9.90 -0.12
CA LEU A 180 -15.74 11.04 -0.20
C LEU A 180 -16.15 12.10 -1.23
N ARG A 181 -17.44 12.45 -1.29
CA ARG A 181 -17.95 13.38 -2.31
C ARG A 181 -17.35 14.78 -2.14
N GLY A 182 -16.63 15.24 -3.15
CA GLY A 182 -15.87 16.49 -3.14
C GLY A 182 -14.37 16.27 -3.31
N CYS A 183 -13.86 15.12 -2.87
CA CYS A 183 -12.50 14.68 -3.18
C CYS A 183 -12.38 14.33 -4.68
N ARG A 184 -11.27 14.69 -5.32
CA ARG A 184 -10.97 14.40 -6.75
C ARG A 184 -9.79 13.42 -6.87
N PRO A 185 -9.43 12.87 -8.05
CA PRO A 185 -8.25 11.98 -8.28
C PRO A 185 -6.98 12.63 -8.90
N PHE A 186 -5.76 12.30 -8.41
CA PHE A 186 -4.44 12.84 -8.86
C PHE A 186 -3.69 11.88 -9.73
N ARG A 187 -3.44 10.72 -9.12
CA ARG A 187 -2.37 9.81 -9.44
C ARG A 187 -2.80 8.46 -8.93
N GLN A 188 -2.69 7.47 -9.78
CA GLN A 188 -2.84 6.10 -9.35
C GLN A 188 -1.53 5.68 -8.68
N THR A 189 -1.61 5.19 -7.46
CA THR A 189 -0.45 4.71 -6.69
C THR A 189 -0.40 3.19 -6.62
N GLY A 190 -1.51 2.47 -6.83
CA GLY A 190 -1.56 1.01 -6.74
C GLY A 190 -2.17 0.35 -7.99
N TRP A 191 -1.66 -0.84 -8.34
CA TRP A 191 -2.13 -1.65 -9.46
C TRP A 191 -2.17 -3.14 -9.11
N ALA A 192 -3.30 -3.78 -9.39
CA ALA A 192 -3.44 -5.24 -9.40
C ALA A 192 -3.38 -5.79 -10.85
N PHE A 193 -3.12 -7.09 -10.97
CA PHE A 193 -3.02 -7.77 -12.26
C PHE A 193 -4.04 -8.92 -12.34
N VAL A 194 -4.46 -9.25 -13.56
CA VAL A 194 -5.41 -10.32 -13.85
C VAL A 194 -4.98 -11.12 -15.08
N GLU A 195 -5.47 -12.35 -15.17
CA GLU A 195 -5.41 -13.18 -16.36
C GLU A 195 -6.79 -13.19 -17.02
N GLU A 196 -6.92 -12.64 -18.23
CA GLU A 196 -8.18 -12.63 -18.98
C GLU A 196 -8.02 -13.41 -20.28
N ASN A 197 -8.76 -14.50 -20.43
CA ASN A 197 -8.66 -15.40 -21.59
C ASN A 197 -7.25 -15.98 -21.83
N GLY A 198 -6.46 -16.13 -20.76
CA GLY A 198 -5.05 -16.57 -20.81
C GLY A 198 -4.03 -15.46 -21.07
N GLU A 199 -4.48 -14.21 -21.25
CA GLU A 199 -3.60 -13.07 -21.48
C GLU A 199 -3.38 -12.26 -20.19
N PRO A 200 -2.12 -11.99 -19.78
CA PRO A 200 -1.81 -11.11 -18.66
C PRO A 200 -2.27 -9.68 -18.92
N ARG A 201 -2.93 -9.06 -17.93
CA ARG A 201 -3.39 -7.66 -18.02
C ARG A 201 -3.24 -6.93 -16.69
N VAL A 202 -3.01 -5.62 -16.80
CA VAL A 202 -3.31 -4.68 -15.72
C VAL A 202 -4.82 -4.72 -15.48
N CYS A 203 -5.24 -4.85 -14.23
CA CYS A 203 -6.66 -4.88 -13.90
C CYS A 203 -7.30 -3.50 -14.19
N LYS A 204 -8.17 -3.43 -15.21
CA LYS A 204 -8.89 -2.20 -15.58
C LYS A 204 -10.28 -2.16 -14.97
N ASP A 205 -10.96 -3.30 -15.00
CA ASP A 205 -12.36 -3.43 -14.57
C ASP A 205 -12.45 -3.78 -13.07
N GLY A 206 -11.31 -4.14 -12.46
CA GLY A 206 -11.11 -4.27 -11.02
C GLY A 206 -10.31 -3.11 -10.42
N LYS A 207 -10.95 -1.94 -10.37
CA LYS A 207 -10.80 -0.92 -9.31
C LYS A 207 -9.48 -0.12 -9.27
N GLN A 208 -9.49 1.04 -9.94
CA GLN A 208 -8.43 2.06 -9.90
C GLN A 208 -8.45 2.87 -8.58
N HIS A 209 -7.33 3.00 -7.85
CA HIS A 209 -7.19 3.96 -6.73
C HIS A 209 -6.98 5.42 -7.23
N HIS A 210 -7.52 6.42 -6.52
CA HIS A 210 -7.90 7.72 -7.14
C HIS A 210 -7.95 9.00 -6.20
N VAL A 211 -6.88 9.80 -5.88
CA VAL A 211 -7.02 11.10 -5.08
C VAL A 211 -6.10 12.32 -5.47
N THR A 212 -6.59 13.59 -5.72
CA THR A 212 -6.01 14.99 -5.97
C THR A 212 -6.53 16.01 -4.93
N GLY A 213 -5.91 17.17 -4.60
CA GLY A 213 -4.74 17.97 -5.07
C GLY A 213 -4.58 19.22 -4.12
N PRO A 214 -3.60 20.16 -4.20
CA PRO A 214 -2.33 20.23 -4.91
C PRO A 214 -1.11 20.62 -3.99
N ASN A 215 -1.21 20.48 -2.65
CA ASN A 215 -0.17 20.71 -1.62
C ASN A 215 -0.50 19.91 -0.33
N GLY A 216 -0.54 18.57 -0.41
CA GLY A 216 -1.38 17.76 0.50
C GLY A 216 -2.85 17.83 0.08
N HIS A 217 -3.41 16.70 -0.36
CA HIS A 217 -4.30 16.71 -1.52
C HIS A 217 -5.82 16.63 -1.23
N ILE A 218 -6.44 17.76 -0.89
CA ILE A 218 -7.88 18.03 -1.07
C ILE A 218 -8.08 19.47 -1.58
N ILE A 219 -8.87 19.66 -2.65
CA ILE A 219 -9.41 20.98 -3.06
C ILE A 219 -10.94 20.97 -2.88
N ILE A 220 -11.43 21.85 -1.99
CA ILE A 220 -12.85 22.02 -1.67
C ILE A 220 -13.46 23.14 -2.54
N VAL A 221 -14.65 22.93 -3.12
CA VAL A 221 -15.57 23.98 -3.62
C VAL A 221 -17.02 23.54 -3.35
N GLU A 222 -17.91 24.52 -3.08
CA GLU A 222 -19.20 24.43 -2.37
C GLU A 222 -20.33 23.48 -2.90
N PRO A 223 -21.35 23.14 -2.06
CA PRO A 223 -22.01 21.82 -2.07
C PRO A 223 -23.50 21.80 -2.47
N PRO A 224 -24.14 20.61 -2.44
CA PRO A 224 -25.42 20.49 -1.76
C PRO A 224 -25.46 19.38 -0.69
N LYS A 225 -26.29 19.60 0.34
CA LYS A 225 -26.47 18.79 1.56
C LYS A 225 -26.79 17.30 1.25
N ASN A 226 -25.92 16.36 1.67
CA ASN A 226 -26.20 14.99 2.17
C ASN A 226 -24.99 14.01 2.06
N ASN A 227 -23.76 14.42 2.42
CA ASN A 227 -22.55 13.58 2.33
C ASN A 227 -21.97 13.22 3.71
N GLU A 228 -21.16 12.15 3.81
CA GLU A 228 -20.54 11.70 5.09
C GLU A 228 -19.22 12.41 5.43
N ILE A 229 -18.30 12.55 4.46
CA ILE A 229 -16.97 13.18 4.64
C ILE A 229 -16.66 14.05 3.41
N GLU A 230 -16.51 15.36 3.61
CA GLU A 230 -16.18 16.32 2.53
C GLU A 230 -14.76 16.91 2.69
N THR A 231 -14.20 16.87 3.92
CA THR A 231 -12.93 17.51 4.29
C THR A 231 -12.06 16.63 5.19
N CYS A 232 -10.76 16.96 5.31
CA CYS A 232 -9.89 16.36 6.34
C CYS A 232 -10.42 16.56 7.77
N SER A 233 -11.16 17.65 8.03
CA SER A 233 -11.76 17.90 9.35
C SER A 233 -12.86 16.89 9.67
N ASP A 234 -13.69 16.54 8.68
CA ASP A 234 -14.75 15.54 8.83
C ASP A 234 -14.15 14.14 9.01
N ALA A 235 -13.12 13.81 8.25
CA ALA A 235 -12.34 12.59 8.43
C ALA A 235 -11.73 12.48 9.84
N LEU A 236 -11.11 13.54 10.35
CA LEU A 236 -10.57 13.59 11.71
C LEU A 236 -11.66 13.57 12.78
N HIS A 237 -12.85 14.11 12.51
CA HIS A 237 -14.01 14.03 13.42
C HIS A 237 -14.55 12.60 13.48
N PHE A 238 -14.79 11.98 12.33
CA PHE A 238 -15.21 10.58 12.18
C PHE A 238 -14.28 9.61 12.92
N LEU A 239 -12.96 9.77 12.78
CA LEU A 239 -11.99 8.94 13.50
C LEU A 239 -12.05 9.14 15.03
N ARG A 240 -12.39 10.35 15.52
CA ARG A 240 -12.57 10.60 16.97
C ARG A 240 -13.87 10.03 17.51
N GLU A 241 -14.98 10.18 16.78
CA GLU A 241 -16.28 9.61 17.20
C GLU A 241 -16.22 8.08 17.34
N HIS A 242 -15.40 7.41 16.54
CA HIS A 242 -15.16 5.97 16.60
C HIS A 242 -13.99 5.56 17.53
N GLY A 243 -13.38 6.50 18.26
CA GLY A 243 -12.29 6.22 19.21
C GLY A 243 -10.97 5.78 18.58
N LEU A 244 -10.77 6.03 17.28
CA LEU A 244 -9.59 5.63 16.49
C LEU A 244 -8.46 6.69 16.53
N LEU A 245 -8.84 7.91 16.88
CA LEU A 245 -7.99 9.09 17.09
C LEU A 245 -8.39 9.74 18.43
N ASN A 246 -7.40 10.14 19.22
CA ASN A 246 -7.58 10.85 20.49
C ASN A 246 -7.59 12.38 20.29
#